data_AF-A0A351LZK8-F1
#
_entry.id   AF-A0A351LZK8-F1
#
_cell.length_a   1.000
_cell.length_b   1.000
_cell.length_c   1.000
_cell.angle_alpha   90.00
_cell.angle_beta   90.00
_cell.angle_gamma   90.00
#
_symmetry.space_group_name_H-M   'P 1'
#
loop_
_entity.id
_entity.type
_entity.pdbx_description
1 polymer ?
#
loop_
_entity_poly.entity_id
_entity_poly.type
_entity_poly.pdbx_seq_one_letter_code
_entity_poly.pdbx_strand_id
1 'polypeptide(L)' 'MDLQELVAPDHTALCIVECQNGVVGPESSMPAVADAVAAAGLLPRLGGLAVAA' A
#
# COMPACT_ATOMS: atom_id res chain seq x y z
N MET A 1 11.97 -8.55 22.65
CA MET A 1 12.18 -8.39 21.20
C MET A 1 12.09 -6.91 20.91
N ASP A 2 13.13 -6.33 20.32
CA ASP A 2 13.11 -4.93 19.91
C ASP A 2 12.43 -4.82 18.53
N LEU A 3 11.34 -4.06 18.46
CA LEU A 3 10.62 -3.87 17.20
C LEU A 3 11.38 -2.96 16.24
N GLN A 4 12.23 -2.06 16.74
CA GLN A 4 13.01 -1.14 15.91
C GLN A 4 14.09 -1.88 15.14
N GLU A 5 14.77 -2.82 15.81
CA GLU A 5 15.75 -3.70 15.17
C GLU A 5 15.08 -4.54 14.06
N LEU A 6 13.86 -5.02 14.27
CA LEU A 6 13.17 -5.86 13.29
C LEU A 6 12.78 -5.13 11.99
N VAL A 7 12.59 -3.80 12.04
CA VAL A 7 12.15 -2.99 10.89
C VAL A 7 13.25 -2.03 10.39
N ALA A 8 14.51 -2.26 10.77
CA ALA A 8 15.60 -1.41 10.35
C ALA A 8 15.74 -1.38 8.81
N PRO A 9 16.03 -0.20 8.22
CA PRO A 9 15.94 0.01 6.77
C PRO A 9 17.04 -0.69 5.97
N ASP A 10 18.16 -1.04 6.59
CA ASP A 10 19.27 -1.75 5.95
C ASP A 10 18.91 -3.20 5.58
N HIS A 11 17.83 -3.75 6.12
CA HIS A 11 17.34 -5.09 5.81
C HIS A 11 15.82 -5.19 5.62
N THR A 12 15.13 -4.06 5.40
CA THR A 12 13.68 -4.02 5.23
C THR A 12 13.33 -3.33 3.91
N ALA A 13 12.30 -3.84 3.23
CA ALA A 13 11.79 -3.23 2.01
C ALA A 13 10.27 -3.03 2.09
N LEU A 14 9.78 -1.92 1.55
CA LEU A 14 8.36 -1.72 1.28
C LEU A 14 7.98 -2.42 -0.02
N CYS A 15 7.03 -3.36 0.04
CA CYS A 15 6.48 -4.01 -1.14
C CYS A 15 5.04 -3.54 -1.38
N ILE A 16 4.82 -2.81 -2.48
CA ILE A 16 3.49 -2.37 -2.92
C ILE A 16 3.03 -3.32 -4.03
N VAL A 17 1.87 -3.95 -3.83
CA VAL A 17 1.38 -5.03 -4.69
C VAL A 17 0.06 -4.62 -5.33
N GLU A 18 -0.03 -4.77 -6.65
CA GLU A 18 -1.26 -4.64 -7.45
C GLU A 18 -2.05 -3.32 -7.24
N CYS A 19 -1.36 -2.21 -6.96
CA CYS A 19 -2.00 -0.88 -6.85
C CYS A 19 -2.16 -0.19 -8.22
N GLN A 20 -2.55 -0.96 -9.23
CA GLN A 20 -2.80 -0.47 -10.58
C GLN A 20 -4.27 -0.09 -10.75
N ASN A 21 -4.58 0.78 -11.71
CA ASN A 21 -5.95 1.21 -11.99
C ASN A 21 -6.90 0.02 -12.24
N GLY A 22 -6.47 -0.96 -13.03
CA GLY A 22 -7.26 -2.16 -13.34
C GLY A 22 -7.58 -3.07 -12.15
N VAL A 23 -7.03 -2.80 -10.96
CA VAL A 23 -7.27 -3.55 -9.72
C VAL A 23 -7.97 -2.68 -8.68
N VAL A 24 -7.44 -1.49 -8.39
CA VAL A 24 -7.92 -0.65 -7.27
C VAL A 24 -8.28 0.78 -7.65
N GLY A 25 -8.23 1.12 -8.94
CA GLY A 25 -8.50 2.47 -9.44
C GLY A 25 -9.60 2.51 -10.49
N PRO A 26 -9.64 3.57 -11.32
CA PRO A 26 -10.58 3.67 -12.43
C PRO A 26 -10.48 2.44 -13.34
N GLU A 27 -11.63 1.97 -13.84
CA GLU A 27 -11.71 0.81 -14.74
C GLU A 27 -11.29 -0.52 -14.08
N SER A 28 -11.30 -0.59 -12.75
CA SER A 28 -11.02 -1.82 -12.02
C SER A 28 -11.92 -2.98 -12.44
N SER A 29 -11.29 -4.14 -12.65
CA SER A 29 -11.95 -5.44 -12.84
C SER A 29 -12.49 -6.04 -11.53
N MET A 30 -12.19 -5.42 -10.38
CA MET A 30 -12.60 -5.84 -9.04
C MET A 30 -13.30 -4.69 -8.27
N PRO A 31 -14.53 -4.28 -8.66
CA PRO A 31 -15.17 -3.07 -8.14
C PRO A 31 -15.30 -3.02 -6.62
N ALA A 32 -15.68 -4.13 -5.97
CA ALA A 32 -15.80 -4.18 -4.51
C ALA A 32 -14.46 -3.96 -3.78
N VAL A 33 -13.34 -4.36 -4.39
CA VAL A 33 -12.00 -4.11 -3.83
C VAL A 33 -11.62 -2.64 -4.01
N ALA A 34 -11.87 -2.08 -5.20
CA ALA A 34 -11.63 -0.66 -5.46
C ALA A 34 -12.44 0.24 -4.51
N ASP A 35 -13.71 -0.08 -4.27
CA ASP A 35 -14.57 0.62 -3.32
C ASP A 35 -14.03 0.53 -1.89
N ALA A 36 -13.61 -0.65 -1.45
CA ALA A 36 -13.01 -0.84 -0.12
C ALA A 36 -11.69 -0.05 0.02
N VAL A 37 -10.84 -0.05 -1.00
CA VAL A 37 -9.59 0.74 -1.05
C VAL A 37 -9.86 2.23 -0.96
N ALA A 38 -10.86 2.72 -1.71
CA ALA A 38 -11.28 4.12 -1.68
C ALA A 38 -11.85 4.50 -0.31
N ALA A 39 -12.76 3.70 0.25
CA ALA A 39 -13.34 3.93 1.57
C ALA A 39 -12.30 3.91 2.69
N ALA A 40 -11.31 3.02 2.58
CA ALA A 40 -10.19 2.96 3.51
C ALA A 40 -9.19 4.12 3.31
N GLY A 41 -9.22 4.83 2.17
CA GLY A 41 -8.22 5.84 1.80
C GLY A 41 -6.80 5.24 1.71
N LEU A 42 -6.67 4.05 1.14
CA LEU A 42 -5.41 3.29 1.16
C LEU A 42 -4.32 3.96 0.30
N LEU A 43 -4.65 4.43 -0.90
CA LEU A 43 -3.63 4.95 -1.84
C LEU A 43 -2.84 6.15 -1.29
N PRO A 44 -3.45 7.18 -0.66
CA PRO A 44 -2.68 8.25 -0.02
C PRO A 44 -1.78 7.77 1.13
N ARG A 45 -2.22 6.76 1.90
CA ARG A 45 -1.42 6.19 3.00
C ARG A 45 -0.22 5.40 2.48
N LEU A 46 -0.42 4.62 1.42
CA LEU A 46 0.68 3.96 0.72
C LEU A 46 1.70 4.97 0.17
N GLY A 47 1.23 6.08 -0.38
CA GLY A 47 2.10 7.18 -0.80
C GLY A 47 2.96 7.73 0.35
N GLY A 48 2.37 7.90 1.53
CA GLY A 48 3.11 8.30 2.73
C GLY A 48 4.18 7.29 3.15
N LEU A 49 3.85 5.99 3.12
CA LEU A 49 4.81 4.91 3.39
C LEU A 49 5.94 4.87 2.36
N ALA A 50 5.63 5.04 1.08
CA ALA A 50 6.63 5.02 0.01
C ALA A 50 7.63 6.19 0.09
N VAL A 51 7.23 7.33 0.66
CA VAL A 51 8.12 8.46 0.92
C VAL A 51 9.02 8.21 2.14
N ALA A 52 8.56 7.41 3.11
CA ALA A 52 9.27 7.14 4.36
C ALA A 52 10.17 5.89 4.32
N ALA A 53 9.95 5.00 3.36
CA ALA A 53 10.75 3.79 3.12
C ALA A 53 12.03 4.12 2.34
#